data_AF-A0A3N9UXW0-F1
#
_entry.id   AF-A0A3N9UXW0-F1
#
_cell.length_a   1.000
_cell.length_b   1.000
_cell.length_c   1.000
_cell.angle_alpha   90.00
_cell.angle_beta   90.00
_cell.angle_gamma   90.00
#
_symmetry.space_group_name_H-M   'P 1'
#
loop_
_entity.id
_entity.type
_entity.pdbx_description
1 polymer ?
#
loop_
_entity_poly.entity_id
_entity_poly.type
_entity_poly.pdbx_seq_one_letter_code
_entity_poly.pdbx_strand_id
1 'polypeptide(L)'
;MLAGIDIGAVSTVSCNTAYQNGVAGIFVSYASTVSGNTAYLNAGDGIQTSSGATVWGNTVRVNTGFGLNLGAQSGYRENVISSNTAGTVTGTGIVNLGSNACNGSTTCP
;
A
#
# COMPACT_ATOMS: atom_id res chain seq x y z
N MET A 1 10.75 14.66 7.43
CA MET A 1 10.35 13.46 8.20
C MET A 1 10.19 12.34 7.17
N LEU A 2 10.94 11.25 7.32
CA LEU A 2 11.16 10.27 6.25
C LEU A 2 10.06 9.21 6.21
N ALA A 3 9.86 8.60 5.05
CA ALA A 3 9.10 7.36 4.92
C ALA A 3 9.78 6.26 5.74
N GLY A 4 9.00 5.27 6.20
CA GLY A 4 9.57 4.17 6.96
C GLY A 4 10.54 3.34 6.12
N ILE A 5 10.07 2.93 4.94
CA ILE A 5 10.86 2.22 3.94
C ILE A 5 10.75 3.00 2.63
N ASP A 6 11.87 3.45 2.10
CA ASP A 6 11.97 4.14 0.80
C ASP A 6 12.96 3.36 -0.08
N ILE A 7 12.44 2.73 -1.13
CA ILE A 7 13.25 1.92 -2.05
C ILE A 7 13.05 2.38 -3.51
N GLY A 8 14.17 2.33 -4.25
CA GLY A 8 14.21 2.58 -5.68
C GLY A 8 13.42 1.57 -6.53
N ALA A 9 13.61 1.65 -7.84
CA ALA A 9 12.84 0.87 -8.79
C ALA A 9 13.24 -0.60 -8.83
N VAL A 10 12.36 -1.44 -9.40
CA VAL A 10 12.62 -2.86 -9.68
C VAL A 10 13.07 -3.63 -8.43
N SER A 11 12.41 -3.35 -7.31
CA SER A 11 12.80 -3.87 -6.00
C SER A 11 11.72 -4.76 -5.38
N THR A 12 12.11 -5.57 -4.40
CA THR A 12 11.18 -6.37 -3.59
C THR A 12 11.23 -5.91 -2.14
N VAL A 13 10.08 -5.54 -1.60
CA VAL A 13 9.88 -5.23 -0.18
C VAL A 13 8.94 -6.27 0.40
N SER A 14 9.44 -7.12 1.30
CA SER A 14 8.63 -8.17 1.90
C SER A 14 8.84 -8.39 3.38
N CYS A 15 7.76 -8.73 4.09
CA CYS A 15 7.77 -9.14 5.51
C CYS A 15 8.30 -8.07 6.48
N ASN A 16 8.06 -6.79 6.19
CA ASN A 16 8.45 -5.67 7.05
C ASN A 16 7.27 -5.09 7.82
N THR A 17 7.59 -4.36 8.90
CA THR A 17 6.62 -3.52 9.63
C THR A 17 7.04 -2.05 9.50
N ALA A 18 6.18 -1.23 8.88
CA ALA A 18 6.31 0.22 8.83
C ALA A 18 5.29 0.87 9.79
N TYR A 19 5.78 1.41 10.91
CA TYR A 19 4.97 1.89 12.01
C TYR A 19 5.31 3.33 12.42
N GLN A 20 4.29 4.18 12.61
CA GLN A 20 4.44 5.54 13.16
C GLN A 20 5.42 6.45 12.39
N ASN A 21 5.50 6.28 11.06
CA ASN A 21 6.29 7.16 10.22
C ASN A 21 5.55 8.47 9.91
N GLY A 22 6.30 9.52 9.59
CA GLY A 22 5.77 10.86 9.38
C GLY A 22 5.14 11.15 8.04
N VAL A 23 5.27 10.21 7.11
CA VAL A 23 4.72 10.27 5.76
C VAL A 23 4.20 8.87 5.41
N ALA A 24 4.43 8.38 4.19
CA ALA A 24 4.13 7.00 3.84
C ALA A 24 4.86 5.98 4.74
N GLY A 25 4.18 4.88 5.07
CA GLY A 25 4.82 3.75 5.74
C GLY A 25 5.87 3.09 4.84
N ILE A 26 5.44 2.70 3.63
CA ILE A 26 6.30 2.09 2.61
C ILE A 26 6.13 2.86 1.31
N PHE A 27 7.23 3.34 0.75
CA PHE A 27 7.30 3.89 -0.59
C PHE A 27 8.22 3.02 -1.46
N VAL A 28 7.73 2.63 -2.64
CA VAL A 28 8.55 1.99 -3.67
C VAL A 28 8.38 2.67 -5.02
N SER A 29 9.46 2.73 -5.79
CA SER A 29 9.43 3.23 -7.16
C SER A 29 8.90 2.17 -8.15
N TYR A 30 8.95 2.48 -9.45
CA TYR A 30 8.29 1.75 -10.53
C TYR A 30 8.71 0.28 -10.62
N ALA A 31 7.81 -0.56 -11.13
CA ALA A 31 8.02 -1.98 -11.38
C ALA A 31 8.50 -2.81 -10.16
N SER A 32 8.10 -2.40 -8.96
CA SER A 32 8.49 -3.07 -7.70
C SER A 32 7.41 -4.04 -7.20
N THR A 33 7.82 -4.97 -6.34
CA THR A 33 6.92 -5.90 -5.62
C THR A 33 6.88 -5.55 -4.15
N VAL A 34 5.67 -5.39 -3.59
CA VAL A 34 5.44 -5.13 -2.16
C VAL A 34 4.53 -6.21 -1.59
N SER A 35 5.05 -7.04 -0.68
CA SER A 35 4.27 -8.18 -0.20
C SER A 35 4.46 -8.60 1.25
N GLY A 36 3.39 -9.06 1.90
CA GLY A 36 3.49 -9.57 3.27
C GLY A 36 3.91 -8.53 4.31
N ASN A 37 3.75 -7.23 4.02
CA ASN A 37 4.15 -6.17 4.94
C ASN A 37 2.98 -5.73 5.83
N THR A 38 3.31 -5.14 6.98
CA THR A 38 2.36 -4.41 7.84
C THR A 38 2.67 -2.91 7.79
N ALA A 39 1.71 -2.09 7.36
CA ALA A 39 1.82 -0.63 7.42
C ALA A 39 0.74 -0.06 8.36
N TYR A 40 1.17 0.47 9.50
CA TYR A 40 0.28 0.85 10.60
C TYR A 40 0.60 2.23 11.20
N LEU A 41 -0.44 3.04 11.43
CA LEU A 41 -0.34 4.31 12.15
C LEU A 41 0.67 5.32 11.54
N ASN A 42 0.83 5.34 10.22
CA ASN A 42 1.66 6.32 9.53
C ASN A 42 0.87 7.61 9.23
N ALA A 43 1.57 8.74 9.23
CA ALA A 43 0.99 10.07 9.02
C ALA A 43 0.77 10.43 7.54
N GLY A 44 1.00 9.49 6.62
CA GLY A 44 0.59 9.54 5.22
C GLY A 44 -0.09 8.24 4.79
N ASP A 45 0.14 7.81 3.54
CA ASP A 45 -0.39 6.54 3.04
C ASP A 45 0.26 5.33 3.73
N GLY A 46 -0.43 4.20 3.79
CA GLY A 46 0.17 2.97 4.31
C GLY A 46 1.28 2.47 3.38
N ILE A 47 0.90 2.20 2.12
CA ILE A 47 1.80 1.79 1.05
C ILE A 47 1.56 2.70 -0.16
N GLN A 48 2.63 3.33 -0.63
CA GLN A 48 2.63 4.17 -1.81
C GLN A 48 3.55 3.56 -2.88
N THR A 49 3.07 3.46 -4.11
CA THR A 49 3.88 2.96 -5.24
C THR A 49 3.87 3.93 -6.42
N SER A 50 4.94 3.91 -7.20
CA SER A 50 4.90 4.41 -8.58
C SER A 50 4.20 3.41 -9.51
N SER A 51 4.30 3.60 -10.84
CA SER A 51 3.60 2.78 -11.83
C SER A 51 4.09 1.33 -11.92
N GLY A 52 3.19 0.44 -12.35
CA GLY A 52 3.50 -0.95 -12.68
C GLY A 52 3.93 -1.82 -11.49
N ALA A 53 3.52 -1.48 -10.27
CA ALA A 53 3.87 -2.25 -9.09
C ALA A 53 2.94 -3.47 -8.90
N THR A 54 3.45 -4.48 -8.21
CA THR A 54 2.66 -5.62 -7.74
C THR A 54 2.55 -5.57 -6.21
N VAL A 55 1.35 -5.36 -5.69
CA VAL A 55 1.11 -5.17 -4.25
C VAL A 55 0.17 -6.23 -3.70
N TRP A 56 0.69 -7.16 -2.89
CA TRP A 56 -0.13 -8.27 -2.44
C TRP A 56 0.14 -8.79 -1.04
N GLY A 57 -0.88 -9.35 -0.39
CA GLY A 57 -0.70 -10.00 0.91
C GLY A 57 -0.33 -9.02 2.04
N ASN A 58 -0.60 -7.72 1.92
CA ASN A 58 -0.22 -6.74 2.94
C ASN A 58 -1.36 -6.45 3.91
N THR A 59 -1.01 -6.14 5.16
CA THR A 59 -1.95 -5.62 6.17
C THR A 59 -1.73 -4.12 6.34
N VAL A 60 -2.73 -3.31 6.02
CA VAL A 60 -2.59 -1.85 5.99
C VAL A 60 -3.72 -1.16 6.75
N ARG A 61 -3.38 -0.51 7.87
CA ARG A 61 -4.39 -0.06 8.82
C ARG A 61 -4.06 1.25 9.53
N VAL A 62 -5.08 2.09 9.77
CA VAL A 62 -4.98 3.30 10.62
C VAL A 62 -3.88 4.27 10.15
N ASN A 63 -3.63 4.35 8.85
CA ASN A 63 -2.81 5.41 8.28
C ASN A 63 -3.70 6.63 7.98
N THR A 64 -3.16 7.84 8.09
CA THR A 64 -3.95 9.08 7.87
C THR A 64 -4.26 9.30 6.38
N GLY A 65 -3.46 8.74 5.48
CA GLY A 65 -3.71 8.72 4.04
C GLY A 65 -4.62 7.58 3.62
N PHE A 66 -4.47 7.14 2.37
CA PHE A 66 -5.07 5.91 1.87
C PHE A 66 -4.29 4.71 2.40
N GLY A 67 -4.94 3.56 2.46
CA GLY A 67 -4.22 2.31 2.71
C GLY A 67 -3.20 2.05 1.60
N LEU A 68 -3.68 1.92 0.37
CA LEU A 68 -2.86 1.78 -0.82
C LEU A 68 -3.03 3.01 -1.73
N ASN A 69 -1.95 3.73 -1.99
CA ASN A 69 -1.89 4.78 -3.01
C ASN A 69 -1.00 4.30 -4.15
N LEU A 70 -1.62 3.81 -5.22
CA LEU A 70 -0.93 3.06 -6.26
C LEU A 70 -0.81 3.87 -7.54
N GLY A 71 0.39 3.86 -8.12
CA GLY A 71 0.61 4.40 -9.46
C GLY A 71 -0.09 3.57 -10.54
N ALA A 72 -0.29 4.17 -11.71
CA ALA A 72 -0.98 3.54 -12.83
C ALA A 72 -0.39 2.19 -13.25
N GLN A 73 -1.24 1.31 -13.81
CA GLN A 73 -0.88 -0.04 -14.25
C GLN A 73 -0.43 -0.99 -13.11
N SER A 74 -0.54 -0.57 -11.86
CA SER A 74 -0.25 -1.43 -10.72
C SER A 74 -1.39 -2.42 -10.49
N GLY A 75 -1.03 -3.63 -10.08
CA GLY A 75 -1.97 -4.68 -9.69
C GLY A 75 -1.94 -4.91 -8.19
N TYR A 76 -3.11 -5.13 -7.57
CA TYR A 76 -3.18 -5.44 -6.15
C TYR A 76 -4.16 -6.59 -5.82
N ARG A 77 -3.74 -7.51 -4.95
CA ARG A 77 -4.55 -8.66 -4.49
C ARG A 77 -4.24 -9.06 -3.06
N GLU A 78 -5.15 -9.76 -2.40
CA GLU A 78 -4.89 -10.40 -1.09
C GLU A 78 -4.49 -9.43 0.03
N ASN A 79 -4.80 -8.15 -0.09
CA ASN A 79 -4.49 -7.17 0.94
C ASN A 79 -5.66 -7.03 1.92
N VAL A 80 -5.35 -6.88 3.20
CA VAL A 80 -6.31 -6.50 4.25
C VAL A 80 -6.10 -5.03 4.57
N ILE A 81 -7.05 -4.18 4.18
CA ILE A 81 -6.94 -2.73 4.22
C ILE A 81 -8.12 -2.19 5.02
N SER A 82 -7.84 -1.55 6.16
CA SER A 82 -8.93 -1.13 7.06
C SER A 82 -8.63 0.15 7.84
N SER A 83 -9.66 0.97 8.06
CA SER A 83 -9.59 2.14 8.94
C SER A 83 -8.49 3.15 8.58
N ASN A 84 -8.09 3.25 7.31
CA ASN A 84 -7.24 4.34 6.85
C ASN A 84 -8.11 5.57 6.54
N THR A 85 -7.67 6.75 6.96
CA THR A 85 -8.54 7.94 7.05
C THR A 85 -8.99 8.46 5.68
N ALA A 86 -8.13 8.44 4.66
CA ALA A 86 -8.51 8.90 3.32
C ALA A 86 -9.28 7.83 2.51
N GLY A 87 -9.16 6.55 2.88
CA GLY A 87 -9.82 5.44 2.19
C GLY A 87 -8.94 4.19 2.10
N THR A 88 -9.45 3.12 1.50
CA THR A 88 -8.69 1.86 1.38
C THR A 88 -7.68 1.92 0.24
N VAL A 89 -8.14 2.22 -0.98
CA VAL A 89 -7.30 2.20 -2.19
C VAL A 89 -7.56 3.48 -3.00
N THR A 90 -6.51 4.01 -3.62
CA THR A 90 -6.60 5.08 -4.64
C THR A 90 -5.55 4.84 -5.74
N GLY A 91 -5.81 5.38 -6.92
CA GLY A 91 -4.92 5.32 -8.08
C GLY A 91 -5.68 5.25 -9.41
N THR A 92 -5.12 5.85 -10.46
CA THR A 92 -5.72 5.85 -11.81
C THR A 92 -5.19 4.67 -12.62
N GLY A 93 -6.08 3.88 -13.24
CA GLY A 93 -5.66 2.76 -14.09
C GLY A 93 -5.01 1.61 -13.31
N ILE A 94 -5.37 1.46 -12.04
CA ILE A 94 -4.96 0.35 -11.18
C ILE A 94 -5.90 -0.84 -11.38
N VAL A 95 -5.41 -2.05 -11.12
CA VAL A 95 -6.17 -3.28 -11.33
C VAL A 95 -6.31 -4.04 -10.01
N ASN A 96 -7.55 -4.19 -9.55
CA ASN A 96 -7.87 -5.11 -8.46
C ASN A 96 -7.81 -6.54 -9.01
N LEU A 97 -6.78 -7.29 -8.61
CA LEU A 97 -6.54 -8.66 -9.04
C LEU A 97 -7.28 -9.69 -8.16
N GLY A 98 -8.04 -9.24 -7.16
CA GLY A 98 -8.94 -10.06 -6.34
C GLY A 98 -8.50 -10.28 -4.89
N SER A 99 -9.37 -10.91 -4.11
CA SER A 99 -9.11 -11.35 -2.73
C SER A 99 -8.69 -10.25 -1.74
N ASN A 100 -8.99 -8.98 -2.02
CA ASN A 100 -8.73 -7.89 -1.08
C ASN A 100 -9.89 -7.76 -0.07
N ALA A 101 -9.57 -7.45 1.18
CA ALA A 101 -10.54 -7.08 2.21
C ALA A 101 -10.41 -5.58 2.53
N CYS A 102 -11.37 -4.77 2.10
CA CYS A 102 -11.39 -3.32 2.19
C CYS A 102 -12.50 -2.86 3.16
N ASN A 103 -12.13 -2.44 4.37
CA ASN A 103 -13.08 -2.03 5.42
C ASN A 103 -14.19 -3.08 5.68
N GLY A 104 -13.85 -4.38 5.63
CA GLY A 104 -14.80 -5.48 5.81
C GLY A 104 -15.58 -5.88 4.54
N SER A 105 -15.32 -5.24 3.39
CA SER A 105 -15.87 -5.60 2.07
C SER A 105 -14.83 -6.33 1.22
N THR A 106 -15.26 -7.25 0.34
CA THR A 106 -14.37 -7.87 -0.67
C THR A 106 -14.17 -7.00 -1.91
N THR A 107 -14.94 -5.91 -2.02
CA THR A 107 -14.83 -4.92 -3.08
C THR A 107 -14.12 -3.69 -2.54
N CYS A 108 -13.03 -3.30 -3.18
CA CYS A 108 -12.31 -2.06 -2.89
C CYS A 108 -12.80 -0.94 -3.82
N PRO A 109 -12.92 0.31 -3.34
CA PRO A 109 -13.21 1.48 -4.15
C PRO A 109 -12.16 1.74 -5.23
#